data_AF-H2C869-F1
#
_entry.id   AF-H2C869-F1
#
_cell.length_a   1.000
_cell.length_b   1.000
_cell.length_c   1.000
_cell.angle_alpha   90.00
_cell.angle_beta   90.00
_cell.angle_gamma   90.00
#
_symmetry.space_group_name_H-M   'P 1'
#
loop_
_entity.id
_entity.type
_entity.pdbx_description
1 polymer ?
#
loop_
_entity_poly.entity_id
_entity_poly.type
_entity_poly.pdbx_seq_one_letter_code
_entity_poly.pdbx_strand_id
1 'polypeptide(L)'
;MSQTRLNKLNDVQRAKLLVKILQAKGELDVYDIMLQFEISYTRAIPIMKLTRKICEAQEICTYDEKEHKLVSLNAKKEKVEQDEEENEREEIEKILDAHTRREQ
;
A
#
# COMPACT_ATOMS: atom_id res chain seq x y z
N MET A 1 0.72 2.54 17.69
CA MET A 1 0.72 3.99 17.36
C MET A 1 0.60 4.14 15.84
N SER A 2 -0.53 4.54 15.24
CA SER A 2 -0.53 4.85 13.79
C SER A 2 -1.71 5.66 13.20
N GLN A 3 -2.89 5.72 13.83
CA GLN A 3 -4.08 6.34 13.21
C GLN A 3 -3.94 7.85 12.91
N THR A 4 -3.20 8.60 13.72
CA THR A 4 -3.05 10.05 13.57
C THR A 4 -2.29 10.46 12.29
N ARG A 5 -1.49 9.55 11.70
CA ARG A 5 -0.73 9.85 10.48
C ARG A 5 -1.59 9.71 9.22
N LEU A 6 -2.54 8.77 9.20
CA LEU A 6 -3.43 8.54 8.06
C LEU A 6 -4.38 9.74 7.82
N ASN A 7 -4.86 10.37 8.90
CA ASN A 7 -5.74 11.54 8.80
C ASN A 7 -5.06 12.78 8.21
N LYS A 8 -3.71 12.87 8.29
CA LYS A 8 -2.94 13.99 7.73
C LYS A 8 -2.61 13.83 6.25
N LEU A 9 -2.88 12.66 5.65
CA LEU A 9 -2.62 12.43 4.24
C LEU A 9 -3.62 13.20 3.38
N ASN A 10 -3.11 13.89 2.35
CA ASN A 10 -3.96 14.44 1.30
C ASN A 10 -4.47 13.33 0.36
N ASP A 11 -5.45 13.66 -0.49
CA ASP A 11 -6.12 12.68 -1.34
C ASP A 11 -5.16 11.94 -2.29
N VAL A 12 -4.11 12.59 -2.79
CA VAL A 12 -3.09 11.97 -3.64
C VAL A 12 -2.27 10.94 -2.84
N GLN A 13 -1.87 11.29 -1.62
CA GLN A 13 -1.14 10.37 -0.74
C GLN A 13 -2.01 9.19 -0.33
N ARG A 14 -3.29 9.41 -0.05
CA ARG A 14 -4.28 8.35 0.23
C ARG A 14 -4.42 7.41 -0.97
N ALA A 15 -4.56 7.95 -2.17
CA ALA A 15 -4.66 7.15 -3.39
C ALA A 15 -3.39 6.31 -3.62
N LYS A 16 -2.19 6.89 -3.45
CA LYS A 16 -0.93 6.12 -3.55
C LYS A 16 -0.82 5.00 -2.51
N LEU A 17 -1.30 5.22 -1.29
CA LEU A 17 -1.37 4.18 -0.27
C LEU A 17 -2.35 3.06 -0.66
N LEU A 18 -3.53 3.43 -1.16
CA LEU A 18 -4.54 2.47 -1.62
C LEU A 18 -4.05 1.62 -2.79
N VAL A 19 -3.21 2.15 -3.67
CA VAL A 19 -2.57 1.36 -4.73
C VAL A 19 -1.72 0.23 -4.14
N LYS A 20 -0.91 0.52 -3.10
CA LYS A 20 -0.13 -0.50 -2.40
C LYS A 20 -1.02 -1.53 -1.72
N ILE A 21 -2.08 -1.07 -1.05
CA ILE A 21 -3.07 -1.95 -0.41
C ILE A 21 -3.74 -2.85 -1.46
N LEU A 22 -4.13 -2.31 -2.61
CA LEU A 22 -4.74 -3.06 -3.71
C LEU A 22 -3.79 -4.15 -4.24
N GLN A 23 -2.49 -3.86 -4.35
CA GLN A 23 -1.49 -4.84 -4.80
C GLN A 23 -1.30 -5.99 -3.80
N ALA A 24 -1.43 -5.72 -2.49
CA ALA A 24 -1.36 -6.74 -1.44
C ALA A 24 -2.68 -7.53 -1.29
N LYS A 25 -3.81 -6.82 -1.14
CA LYS A 25 -5.14 -7.41 -0.94
C LYS A 25 -5.71 -8.07 -2.19
N GLY A 26 -5.28 -7.63 -3.37
CA GLY A 26 -5.75 -8.10 -4.68
C GLY A 26 -7.03 -7.41 -5.18
N GLU A 27 -7.89 -6.93 -4.28
CA GLU A 27 -9.08 -6.15 -4.63
C GLU A 27 -9.36 -5.03 -3.64
N LEU A 28 -10.03 -3.99 -4.11
CA LEU A 28 -10.38 -2.82 -3.29
C LEU A 28 -11.71 -2.24 -3.77
N ASP A 29 -12.66 -2.05 -2.87
CA ASP A 29 -13.90 -1.33 -3.16
C ASP A 29 -13.98 0.03 -2.43
N VAL A 30 -15.09 0.75 -2.61
CA VAL A 30 -15.28 2.05 -1.96
C VAL A 30 -15.46 1.92 -0.44
N TYR A 31 -16.00 0.79 0.03
CA TYR A 31 -16.25 0.54 1.45
C TYR A 31 -14.94 0.31 2.21
N ASP A 32 -13.99 -0.39 1.61
CA ASP A 32 -12.63 -0.53 2.11
C ASP A 32 -11.98 0.83 2.34
N ILE A 33 -12.15 1.76 1.40
CA ILE A 33 -11.62 3.12 1.50
C ILE A 33 -12.27 3.89 2.65
N MET A 34 -13.59 3.73 2.82
CA MET A 34 -14.32 4.34 3.93
C MET A 34 -13.80 3.86 5.28
N LEU A 35 -13.58 2.55 5.43
CA LEU A 35 -13.05 1.96 6.66
C LEU A 35 -11.58 2.38 6.89
N GLN A 36 -10.76 2.34 5.85
CA GLN A 36 -9.33 2.61 5.95
C GLN A 36 -9.01 4.05 6.40
N PHE A 37 -9.85 5.02 6.03
CA PHE A 37 -9.65 6.43 6.36
C PHE A 37 -10.73 7.01 7.28
N GLU A 38 -11.69 6.20 7.74
CA GLU A 38 -12.82 6.61 8.56
C GLU A 38 -13.57 7.83 7.96
N ILE A 39 -13.86 7.76 6.66
CA ILE A 39 -14.51 8.83 5.90
C ILE A 39 -15.88 8.43 5.35
N SER A 40 -16.70 9.43 5.02
CA SER A 40 -17.98 9.20 4.35
C SER A 40 -17.80 8.66 2.93
N TYR A 41 -18.84 7.97 2.44
CA TYR A 41 -18.93 7.50 1.05
C TYR A 41 -18.66 8.63 0.03
N THR A 42 -19.25 9.81 0.25
CA THR A 42 -19.07 10.99 -0.60
C THR A 42 -17.62 11.47 -0.69
N ARG A 43 -16.82 11.26 0.36
CA ARG A 43 -15.38 11.55 0.39
C ARG A 43 -14.53 10.42 -0.18
N ALA A 44 -14.97 9.17 -0.06
CA ALA A 44 -14.26 8.00 -0.57
C ALA A 44 -14.29 7.92 -2.12
N ILE A 45 -15.39 8.32 -2.75
CA ILE A 45 -15.55 8.24 -4.22
C ILE A 45 -14.46 8.99 -5.01
N PRO A 46 -14.13 10.26 -4.71
CA PRO A 46 -13.02 10.96 -5.38
C PRO A 46 -11.68 10.25 -5.21
N ILE A 47 -11.41 9.69 -4.03
CA ILE A 47 -10.19 8.96 -3.72
C ILE A 47 -10.13 7.65 -4.53
N MET A 48 -11.25 6.92 -4.64
CA MET A 48 -11.36 5.72 -5.48
C MET A 48 -11.07 6.04 -6.94
N LYS A 49 -11.67 7.11 -7.49
CA LYS A 49 -11.43 7.56 -8.86
C LYS A 49 -9.97 7.95 -9.10
N LEU A 50 -9.33 8.59 -8.12
CA LEU A 50 -7.92 8.95 -8.20
C LEU A 50 -7.03 7.71 -8.16
N THR A 51 -7.35 6.76 -7.27
CA THR A 51 -6.65 5.46 -7.15
C THR A 51 -6.73 4.69 -8.46
N ARG A 52 -7.94 4.59 -9.05
CA ARG A 52 -8.17 4.01 -10.39
C ARG A 52 -7.25 4.62 -11.44
N LYS A 53 -7.24 5.95 -11.57
CA LYS A 53 -6.40 6.65 -12.55
C LYS A 53 -4.91 6.36 -12.37
N ILE A 54 -4.42 6.36 -11.13
CA ILE A 54 -3.01 6.08 -10.84
C ILE A 54 -2.68 4.63 -11.20
N CYS A 55 -3.52 3.68 -10.81
CA CYS A 55 -3.23 2.26 -11.02
C CYS A 55 -3.42 1.81 -12.47
N GLU A 56 -4.37 2.39 -13.21
CA GLU A 56 -4.52 2.16 -14.66
C GLU A 56 -3.32 2.75 -15.43
N ALA A 57 -2.86 3.96 -15.08
CA ALA A 57 -1.71 4.60 -15.72
C ALA A 57 -0.39 3.85 -15.49
N GLN A 58 -0.32 3.02 -14.45
CA GLN A 58 0.81 2.16 -14.14
C GLN A 58 0.62 0.71 -14.61
N GLU A 59 -0.51 0.40 -15.26
CA GLU A 59 -0.84 -0.95 -15.76
C GLU A 59 -0.84 -2.04 -14.66
N ILE A 60 -1.20 -1.68 -13.42
CA ILE A 60 -1.17 -2.59 -12.26
C ILE A 60 -2.56 -3.03 -11.76
N CYS A 61 -3.63 -2.45 -12.30
CA CYS A 61 -5.01 -2.76 -11.91
C CYS A 61 -5.96 -2.67 -13.11
N THR A 62 -7.14 -3.25 -12.93
CA THR A 62 -8.33 -2.97 -13.73
C THR A 62 -9.50 -2.60 -12.81
N TYR A 63 -10.55 -2.04 -13.40
CA TYR A 63 -11.79 -1.77 -12.69
C TYR A 63 -12.89 -2.72 -13.17
N ASP A 64 -13.52 -3.42 -12.22
CA ASP A 64 -14.68 -4.25 -12.47
C ASP A 64 -15.95 -3.37 -12.42
N GLU A 65 -16.53 -3.11 -13.59
CA GLU A 65 -17.74 -2.30 -13.72
C GLU A 65 -18.99 -2.98 -13.15
N LYS A 66 -19.00 -4.31 -12.98
CA LYS A 66 -20.16 -5.04 -12.41
C LYS A 66 -20.16 -4.99 -10.89
N GLU A 67 -19.00 -5.24 -10.31
CA GLU A 67 -18.82 -5.31 -8.86
C GLU A 67 -18.38 -3.96 -8.25
N HIS A 68 -18.18 -2.94 -9.08
CA HIS A 68 -17.75 -1.60 -8.67
C HIS A 68 -16.46 -1.56 -7.82
N LYS A 69 -15.49 -2.41 -8.16
CA LYS A 69 -14.23 -2.56 -7.42
C LYS A 69 -13.00 -2.51 -8.31
N LEU A 70 -11.87 -2.13 -7.73
CA LEU A 70 -10.56 -2.25 -8.35
C LEU A 70 -10.01 -3.65 -8.11
N VAL A 71 -9.40 -4.24 -9.14
CA VAL A 71 -8.77 -5.57 -9.10
C VAL A 71 -7.32 -5.40 -9.53
N SER A 72 -6.39 -5.91 -8.72
CA SER A 72 -4.97 -5.88 -9.06
C SER A 72 -4.67 -6.90 -10.15
N LEU A 73 -3.94 -6.48 -11.18
CA LEU A 73 -3.42 -7.37 -12.22
C LEU A 73 -2.22 -8.18 -11.73
N ASN A 74 -1.48 -7.62 -10.77
CA ASN A 74 -0.26 -8.21 -10.21
C ASN A 74 -0.46 -8.53 -8.72
N ALA A 75 -1.64 -9.02 -8.32
CA ALA A 75 -1.88 -9.44 -6.95
C ALA A 75 -0.77 -10.42 -6.57
N LYS A 76 0.22 -9.95 -5.79
CA LYS A 76 1.23 -10.83 -5.22
C LYS A 76 0.42 -11.75 -4.33
N LYS A 77 0.25 -13.02 -4.75
CA LYS A 77 -0.28 -14.05 -3.87
C LYS A 77 0.60 -14.03 -2.63
N GLU A 78 0.03 -13.53 -1.55
CA GLU A 78 0.68 -13.37 -0.25
C GLU A 78 1.13 -14.75 0.24
N LYS A 79 2.35 -15.13 -0.14
CA LYS A 79 3.17 -16.19 0.46
C LYS A 79 4.67 -15.89 0.40
N VAL A 80 5.09 -14.69 0.02
CA VAL A 80 6.53 -14.34 -0.07
C VAL A 80 6.75 -12.85 0.21
N GLU A 81 6.38 -12.37 1.41
CA GLU A 81 6.89 -11.08 1.94
C GLU A 81 7.34 -11.24 3.40
N GLN A 82 7.92 -12.41 3.72
CA GLN A 82 8.82 -12.57 4.87
C GLN A 82 10.30 -12.39 4.47
N ASP A 83 10.65 -12.44 3.17
CA ASP A 83 12.06 -12.47 2.73
C ASP A 83 12.72 -11.08 2.56
N GLU A 84 11.97 -10.00 2.32
CA GLU A 84 12.60 -8.68 2.04
C GLU A 84 12.91 -7.86 3.31
N GLU A 85 12.17 -8.04 4.42
CA GLU A 85 12.49 -7.39 5.70
C GLU A 85 13.58 -8.12 6.52
N GLU A 86 13.81 -9.40 6.24
CA GLU A 86 14.89 -10.17 6.89
C GLU A 86 16.26 -9.86 6.26
N ASN A 87 16.30 -9.60 4.95
CA ASN A 87 17.54 -9.30 4.23
C ASN A 87 18.11 -7.91 4.59
N GLU A 88 17.27 -6.88 4.77
CA GLU A 88 17.73 -5.56 5.24
C GLU A 88 18.22 -5.59 6.70
N ARG A 89 17.68 -6.48 7.55
CA ARG A 89 18.16 -6.64 8.95
C ARG A 89 19.51 -7.34 9.02
N GLU A 90 19.75 -8.38 8.22
CA GLU A 90 21.04 -9.09 8.22
C GLU A 90 22.21 -8.23 7.69
N GLU A 91 21.98 -7.36 6.70
CA GLU A 91 23.04 -6.49 6.19
C GLU A 91 23.44 -5.41 7.20
N ILE A 92 22.50 -4.90 8.00
CA ILE A 92 22.78 -3.89 9.02
C ILE A 92 23.59 -4.48 10.18
N GLU A 93 23.31 -5.71 10.62
CA GLU A 93 24.09 -6.39 11.66
C GLU A 93 25.54 -6.65 11.23
N LYS A 94 25.77 -7.07 9.98
CA LYS A 94 27.13 -7.29 9.45
C LYS A 94 27.97 -6.00 9.41
N ILE A 95 27.34 -4.86 9.13
CA ILE A 95 28.03 -3.55 9.10
C ILE A 95 28.36 -3.06 10.53
N LEU A 96 27.46 -3.27 11.50
CA LEU A 96 27.66 -2.88 12.89
C LEU A 96 28.77 -3.71 13.59
N ASP A 97 28.86 -5.00 13.30
CA ASP A 97 29.89 -5.88 13.86
C ASP A 97 31.29 -5.54 13.30
N ALA A 98 31.37 -5.16 12.01
CA ALA A 98 32.61 -4.73 11.36
C ALA A 98 33.17 -3.41 11.93
N HIS A 99 32.30 -2.51 12.39
CA HIS A 99 32.74 -1.22 12.92
C HIS A 99 33.27 -1.31 14.36
N THR A 100 32.78 -2.28 15.13
CA THR A 100 33.15 -2.48 16.55
C THR A 100 34.54 -3.10 16.73
N ARG A 101 35.08 -3.81 15.71
CA ARG A 101 36.42 -4.43 15.75
C ARG A 101 37.58 -3.50 15.39
N ARG A 102 37.31 -2.28 14.92
CA ARG A 102 38.34 -1.33 14.50
C ARG A 102 38.75 -0.31 15.58
N GLU A 103 38.09 -0.34 16.75
CA GLU A 103 38.40 0.54 17.88
C GLU A 103 38.85 -0.22 19.15
N GLN A 104 39.29 -1.49 19.00
CA GLN A 104 40.07 -2.20 20.03
C GLN A 104 41.55 -2.26 19.66
#